data_AF-A0A6V8Q6Z9-F1
#
_entry.id   AF-A0A6V8Q6Z9-F1
#
_cell.length_a   1.000
_cell.length_b   1.000
_cell.length_c   1.000
_cell.angle_alpha   90.00
_cell.angle_beta   90.00
_cell.angle_gamma   90.00
#
_symmetry.space_group_name_H-M   'P 1'
#
loop_
_entity.id
_entity.type
_entity.pdbx_description
1 polymer ?
#
loop_
_entity_poly.entity_id
_entity_poly.type
_entity_poly.pdbx_seq_one_letter_code
_entity_poly.pdbx_strand_id
1 'polypeptide(L)' 'MKAKKQNPENIRIPTDLPVVALKNTVIFPYLAIPLLIGRGKSLSALDEALKRENLIVLVCQKEDDKEDISPEDLY' A
#
# COMPACT_ATOMS: atom_id res chain seq x y z
N MET A 1 -20.68 9.21 -13.22
CA MET A 1 -19.41 9.88 -12.84
C MET A 1 -18.28 9.17 -13.56
N LYS A 2 -17.64 9.81 -14.55
CA LYS A 2 -16.55 9.18 -15.33
C LYS A 2 -15.27 9.30 -14.51
N ALA A 3 -14.72 8.17 -14.05
CA ALA A 3 -13.38 8.13 -13.51
C ALA A 3 -12.42 8.63 -14.60
N LYS A 4 -11.75 9.76 -14.35
CA LYS A 4 -10.63 10.23 -15.18
C LYS A 4 -9.59 9.10 -15.17
N LYS A 5 -9.49 8.35 -16.25
CA LYS A 5 -8.37 7.43 -16.47
C LYS A 5 -7.12 8.31 -16.60
N GLN A 6 -6.37 8.45 -15.52
CA GLN A 6 -5.05 9.06 -15.57
C GLN A 6 -4.18 8.15 -16.42
N ASN A 7 -3.47 8.73 -17.38
CA ASN A 7 -2.46 8.01 -18.16
C ASN A 7 -1.36 7.59 -17.16
N PRO A 8 -0.97 6.31 -17.08
CA PRO A 8 -0.01 5.84 -16.06
C PRO A 8 1.36 6.56 -16.15
N GLU A 9 1.69 7.09 -17.33
CA GLU A 9 2.89 7.89 -17.63
C GLU A 9 2.95 9.24 -16.87
N ASN A 10 1.83 9.74 -16.32
CA ASN A 10 1.74 11.08 -15.70
C ASN A 10 1.26 11.06 -14.25
N ILE A 11 1.35 9.92 -13.55
CA ILE A 11 1.05 9.85 -12.12
C ILE A 11 2.15 10.60 -11.35
N ARG A 12 1.78 11.72 -10.72
CA ARG A 12 2.67 12.44 -9.81
C ARG A 12 2.68 11.72 -8.49
N ILE A 13 3.81 11.13 -8.12
CA ILE A 13 3.97 10.44 -6.83
C ILE A 13 4.33 11.50 -5.76
N PRO A 14 3.52 11.67 -4.70
CA PRO A 14 3.87 12.51 -3.56
C PRO A 14 5.12 12.03 -2.82
N THR A 15 5.78 12.92 -2.08
CA THR A 15 6.94 12.57 -1.24
C THR A 15 6.56 11.67 -0.06
N ASP A 16 5.32 11.80 0.42
CA ASP A 16 4.81 11.12 1.61
C ASP A 16 3.56 10.32 1.25
N LEU A 17 3.66 9.02 1.42
CA LEU A 17 2.58 8.08 1.13
C LEU A 17 2.37 7.12 2.30
N PRO A 18 1.11 6.73 2.56
CA PRO A 18 0.81 5.71 3.54
C PRO A 18 1.39 4.35 3.09
N VAL A 19 1.94 3.62 4.06
CA VAL A 19 2.58 2.33 3.85
C VAL A 19 1.68 1.20 4.35
N VAL A 20 1.51 0.18 3.53
CA VAL A 20 0.87 -1.08 3.91
C VAL A 20 1.91 -2.20 3.83
N ALA A 21 2.13 -2.84 4.96
CA ALA A 21 3.02 -3.97 5.05
C ALA A 21 2.39 -5.23 4.46
N LEU A 22 3.08 -5.87 3.51
CA LEU A 22 2.73 -7.14 2.92
C LEU A 22 3.28 -8.29 3.77
N LYS A 23 2.48 -9.35 3.90
CA LYS A 23 2.80 -10.59 4.62
C LYS A 23 2.71 -11.74 3.62
N ASN A 24 3.75 -12.57 3.54
CA ASN A 24 3.79 -13.76 2.67
C ASN A 24 3.51 -13.49 1.17
N THR A 25 3.62 -12.26 0.68
CA THR A 25 3.31 -11.92 -0.72
C THR A 25 4.17 -10.79 -1.26
N VAL A 26 4.49 -10.88 -2.55
CA VAL A 26 5.22 -9.86 -3.31
C VAL A 26 4.38 -9.51 -4.53
N ILE A 27 4.15 -8.21 -4.73
CA ILE A 27 3.34 -7.70 -5.84
C ILE A 27 4.25 -6.99 -6.83
N PHE A 28 4.11 -7.37 -8.10
CA PHE A 28 4.77 -6.70 -9.21
C PHE A 28 3.80 -5.73 -9.92
N PRO A 29 4.32 -4.70 -10.60
CA PRO A 29 3.51 -3.81 -11.42
C PRO A 29 2.60 -4.58 -12.39
N TYR A 30 1.46 -3.97 -12.73
CA TYR A 30 0.43 -4.50 -13.64
C TYR A 30 -0.38 -5.71 -13.12
N LEU A 31 -0.13 -6.18 -11.89
CA LEU A 31 -0.98 -7.19 -11.26
C LEU A 31 -2.27 -6.58 -10.69
N ALA A 32 -3.40 -7.24 -10.93
CA ALA A 32 -4.70 -6.92 -10.32
C ALA A 32 -5.11 -8.07 -9.39
N ILE A 33 -4.81 -7.96 -8.10
CA ILE A 33 -5.12 -8.96 -7.08
C ILE A 33 -5.92 -8.34 -5.92
N PRO A 34 -6.85 -9.10 -5.29
CA PRO A 34 -7.50 -8.64 -4.07
C PRO A 34 -6.53 -8.73 -2.88
N LEU A 35 -6.47 -7.67 -2.07
CA LEU A 35 -5.70 -7.64 -0.82
C LEU A 35 -6.63 -7.77 0.38
N LEU A 36 -6.30 -8.68 1.29
CA LEU A 36 -6.98 -8.83 2.57
C LEU A 36 -6.20 -8.04 3.63
N ILE A 37 -6.83 -6.98 4.15
CA ILE A 37 -6.23 -6.09 5.15
C ILE A 37 -7.00 -6.27 6.46
N GLY A 38 -6.34 -6.81 7.48
CA GLY A 38 -6.96 -7.08 8.80
C GLY A 38 -6.35 -6.30 9.97
N ARG A 39 -5.16 -5.71 9.80
CA ARG A 39 -4.45 -5.01 10.89
C ARG A 39 -4.88 -3.55 10.95
N GLY A 40 -5.15 -3.05 12.15
CA GLY A 40 -5.62 -1.67 12.36
C GLY A 40 -4.71 -0.60 11.74
N LYS A 41 -3.38 -0.75 11.87
CA LYS A 41 -2.40 0.16 11.24
C LYS A 41 -2.52 0.17 9.70
N SER A 42 -2.62 -1.01 9.09
CA SER A 42 -2.77 -1.15 7.63
C SER A 42 -4.12 -0.63 7.12
N LEU A 43 -5.19 -0.82 7.90
CA LEU A 43 -6.51 -0.28 7.56
C LEU A 43 -6.50 1.25 7.61
N SER A 44 -5.88 1.84 8.65
CA SER A 44 -5.72 3.28 8.76
C SER A 44 -4.89 3.87 7.62
N ALA A 45 -3.82 3.18 7.20
CA ALA A 45 -3.01 3.59 6.05
C ALA A 45 -3.82 3.57 4.74
N LEU A 46 -4.64 2.54 4.54
CA LEU A 46 -5.55 2.47 3.39
C LEU A 46 -6.59 3.60 3.42
N ASP A 47 -7.22 3.84 4.57
CA ASP A 47 -8.20 4.92 4.73
C ASP A 47 -7.58 6.29 4.43
N GLU A 48 -6.33 6.51 4.81
CA GLU A 48 -5.60 7.72 4.47
C GLU A 48 -5.33 7.84 2.96
N ALA A 49 -4.95 6.74 2.31
CA ALA A 49 -4.72 6.73 0.87
C ALA A 49 -5.99 7.06 0.08
N LEU A 50 -7.12 6.49 0.51
CA LEU A 50 -8.45 6.74 -0.08
C LEU A 50 -8.90 8.20 0.06
N LYS A 51 -8.45 8.90 1.10
CA LYS A 51 -8.71 10.33 1.31
C LYS A 51 -7.79 11.24 0.47
N ARG A 52 -6.65 10.73 0.00
CA ARG A 52 -5.64 11.48 -0.76
C ARG A 52 -5.79 11.18 -2.27
N GLU A 53 -4.74 10.66 -2.90
CA GLU A 53 -4.64 10.44 -4.35
C GLU A 53 -4.85 8.97 -4.73
N ASN A 54 -5.39 8.14 -3.84
CA ASN A 54 -5.50 6.68 -4.00
C ASN A 54 -4.15 5.99 -4.29
N LEU A 55 -3.06 6.55 -3.76
CA LEU A 55 -1.71 5.99 -3.86
C LEU A 55 -1.31 5.40 -2.50
N ILE A 56 -0.75 4.19 -2.53
CA ILE A 56 -0.19 3.49 -1.38
C ILE A 56 1.19 2.96 -1.74
N VAL A 57 2.04 2.79 -0.73
CA VAL A 57 3.28 2.04 -0.86
C VAL A 57 3.09 0.68 -0.22
N LEU A 58 3.44 -0.36 -0.96
CA LEU A 58 3.43 -1.74 -0.47
C LEU A 58 4.86 -2.16 -0.17
N VAL A 59 5.11 -2.62 1.04
CA VAL A 59 6.46 -3.00 1.50
C VAL A 59 6.41 -4.38 2.14
N CYS A 60 7.36 -5.23 1.81
CA CYS A 60 7.43 -6.56 2.41
C CYS A 60 7.96 -6.47 3.85
N GLN A 61 7.44 -7.32 4.72
CA GLN A 61 8.01 -7.53 6.06
C GLN A 61 9.22 -8.46 5.98
N LYS A 62 10.19 -8.25 6.86
CA LYS A 62 11.32 -9.16 7.06
C LYS A 62 10.90 -10.47 7.72
N GLU A 63 10.01 -10.38 8.71
CA GLU A 63 9.47 -11.50 9.48
C GLU A 63 7.95 -11.57 9.29
N ASP A 64 7.45 -12.70 8.78
CA ASP A 64 6.05 -12.85 8.41
C ASP A 64 5.09 -12.93 9.62
N ASP A 65 5.57 -13.32 10.80
CA ASP A 65 4.78 -13.59 12.00
C ASP A 65 4.69 -12.41 12.97
N LYS A 66 5.41 -11.31 12.72
CA LYS A 66 5.43 -10.15 13.62
C LYS A 66 4.16 -9.31 13.54
N GLU A 67 3.40 -9.28 14.64
CA GLU A 67 2.11 -8.56 14.74
C GLU A 67 2.19 -7.05 15.05
N ASP A 68 3.34 -6.55 15.51
CA ASP A 68 3.57 -5.11 15.63
C ASP A 68 4.78 -4.73 14.80
N ILE A 69 4.52 -4.19 13.62
CA ILE A 69 5.56 -3.86 12.64
C ILE A 69 6.06 -2.46 12.95
N SER A 70 7.37 -2.39 13.17
CA SER A 70 8.12 -1.13 13.19
C SER A 70 8.76 -0.87 11.82
N PRO A 71 9.14 0.38 11.52
CA PRO A 71 9.84 0.69 10.27
C PRO A 71 11.10 -0.16 10.03
N GLU A 72 11.78 -0.57 11.10
CA GLU A 72 13.01 -1.38 11.02
C GLU A 72 12.74 -2.81 10.55
N ASP A 73 11.50 -3.28 10.64
CA ASP A 73 11.07 -4.62 10.23
C ASP A 73 10.65 -4.70 8.75
N LEU A 74 10.66 -3.57 8.06
CA LEU A 74 10.32 -3.45 6.64
C LEU A 74 11.58 -3.47 5.77
N TYR A 75 11.43 -3.93 4.52
CA TYR A 75 12.46 -3.84 3.48
C TYR A 75 12.54 -2.45 2.84
#